data_AF-A0A183NVG2-F1
#
_entry.id   AF-A0A183NVG2-F1
#
_cell.length_a   1.000
_cell.length_b   1.000
_cell.length_c   1.000
_cell.angle_alpha   90.00
_cell.angle_beta   90.00
_cell.angle_gamma   90.00
#
_symmetry.space_group_name_H-M   'P 1'
#
loop_
_entity.id
_entity.type
_entity.pdbx_description
1 polymer ?
#
loop_
_entity_poly.entity_id
_entity_poly.type
_entity_poly.pdbx_seq_one_letter_code
_entity_poly.pdbx_strand_id
1 'polypeptide(L)'
;MLARFVVGSHMRHHPNMTLEERVALNDQLAERGVPRSGSYADIQPLDQVDPSYRSTWLKRWTSAFRPQFREQQPRSMEAELLKKYILYAKDRIHPKLNQMDQDKVAAAYADLRRESMVTGSLPITVRHIESVIRLSEAHARLHLREFVNDDDVNMALRVMLESFVSTQKFSVMKSMRQTFSRFLSYRRDNQELLLFLLKQLVQDRLAFERVRHAGSQEWRIEVTEREFSELAKQINISSVRAFLQSDLFKSHHFVYDASRKVIVHTV
;
A
#
# COMPACT_ATOMS: atom_id res chain seq x y z
N MET A 1 5.72 -3.60 -31.59
CA MET A 1 5.32 -2.20 -31.87
C MET A 1 5.08 -1.38 -30.60
N LEU A 2 4.33 -1.89 -29.60
CA LEU A 2 4.02 -1.13 -28.37
C LEU A 2 5.26 -0.74 -27.55
N ALA A 3 6.24 -1.64 -27.39
CA ALA A 3 7.47 -1.34 -26.65
C ALA A 3 8.30 -0.20 -27.28
N ARG A 4 8.40 -0.14 -28.62
CA ARG A 4 9.10 0.95 -29.33
C ARG A 4 8.34 2.28 -29.22
N PHE A 5 7.01 2.25 -29.14
CA PHE A 5 6.18 3.44 -28.95
C PHE A 5 6.31 4.02 -27.54
N VAL A 6 6.27 3.17 -26.51
CA VAL A 6 6.37 3.58 -25.10
C VAL A 6 7.75 4.17 -24.79
N VAL A 7 8.82 3.52 -25.26
CA VAL A 7 10.19 4.02 -25.11
C VAL A 7 10.38 5.35 -25.84
N GLY A 8 9.87 5.47 -27.07
CA GLY A 8 9.91 6.73 -27.82
C GLY A 8 9.12 7.85 -27.14
N SER A 9 7.96 7.55 -26.54
CA SER A 9 7.14 8.55 -25.84
C SER A 9 7.81 9.05 -24.56
N HIS A 10 8.54 8.20 -23.86
CA HIS A 10 9.24 8.56 -22.64
C HIS A 10 10.49 9.42 -22.94
N MET A 11 11.23 9.10 -24.00
CA MET A 11 12.37 9.92 -24.45
C MET A 11 11.96 11.32 -24.93
N ARG A 12 10.75 11.48 -25.52
CA ARG A 12 10.22 12.78 -25.99
C ARG A 12 9.74 13.73 -24.89
N HIS A 13 9.54 13.23 -23.67
CA HIS A 13 9.01 13.98 -22.52
C HIS A 13 9.97 13.98 -21.32
N HIS A 14 11.27 13.74 -21.55
CA HIS A 14 12.25 13.83 -20.49
C HIS A 14 12.39 15.29 -20.01
N PRO A 15 12.34 15.57 -18.70
CA PRO A 15 12.19 16.93 -18.16
C PRO A 15 13.38 17.87 -18.39
N ASN A 16 14.51 17.37 -18.88
CA ASN A 16 15.76 18.13 -19.06
C ASN A 16 16.20 18.26 -20.53
N MET A 17 15.30 18.04 -21.51
CA MET A 17 15.65 18.11 -22.93
C MET A 17 15.29 19.47 -23.53
N THR A 18 16.25 20.11 -24.19
CA THR A 18 16.04 21.42 -24.85
C THR A 18 15.22 21.26 -26.13
N LEU A 19 14.63 22.37 -26.62
CA LEU A 19 13.74 22.33 -27.79
C LEU A 19 14.46 21.86 -29.06
N GLU A 20 15.72 22.26 -29.25
CA GLU A 20 16.55 21.87 -30.39
C GLU A 20 16.89 20.37 -30.37
N GLU A 21 17.26 19.84 -29.20
CA GLU A 21 17.52 18.41 -29.00
C GLU A 21 16.26 17.56 -29.25
N ARG A 22 15.07 18.08 -28.93
CA ARG A 22 13.78 17.40 -29.18
C ARG A 22 13.47 17.32 -30.67
N VAL A 23 13.78 18.36 -31.45
CA VAL A 23 13.58 18.36 -32.91
C VAL A 23 14.54 17.38 -33.58
N ALA A 24 15.82 17.42 -33.23
CA ALA A 24 16.82 16.48 -33.75
C ALA A 24 16.49 15.02 -33.42
N LEU A 25 16.02 14.75 -32.19
CA LEU A 25 15.56 13.41 -31.80
C LEU A 25 14.33 12.96 -32.60
N ASN A 26 13.41 13.88 -32.91
CA ASN A 26 12.20 13.57 -33.66
C ASN A 26 12.50 13.19 -35.11
N ASP A 27 13.49 13.82 -35.73
CA ASP A 27 13.97 13.48 -37.06
C ASP A 27 14.69 12.11 -37.08
N GLN A 28 15.58 11.84 -36.12
CA GLN A 28 16.24 10.53 -35.98
C GLN A 28 15.26 9.36 -35.72
N LEU A 29 14.20 9.62 -34.95
CA LEU A 29 13.18 8.59 -34.66
C LEU A 29 12.28 8.33 -35.88
N ALA A 30 12.02 9.35 -36.70
CA ALA A 30 11.26 9.20 -37.94
C ALA A 30 12.00 8.33 -38.96
N GLU A 31 13.32 8.48 -39.09
CA GLU A 31 14.18 7.62 -39.94
C GLU A 31 14.17 6.16 -39.50
N ARG A 32 13.97 5.90 -38.20
CA ARG A 32 13.85 4.54 -37.64
C ARG A 32 12.43 3.95 -37.70
N GLY A 33 11.53 4.60 -38.43
CA GLY A 33 10.14 4.17 -38.64
C GLY A 33 9.21 4.42 -37.46
N VAL A 34 9.55 5.35 -36.55
CA VAL A 34 8.66 5.76 -35.46
C VAL A 34 7.79 6.91 -35.97
N PRO A 35 6.45 6.77 -36.00
CA PRO A 35 5.56 7.79 -36.56
C PRO A 35 5.65 9.11 -35.76
N ARG A 36 5.75 10.22 -36.49
CA ARG A 36 5.67 11.58 -35.93
C ARG A 36 4.28 11.77 -35.35
N SER A 37 4.18 12.29 -34.12
CA SER A 37 2.89 12.56 -33.49
C SER A 37 2.06 13.48 -34.38
N GLY A 38 0.96 12.95 -34.92
CA GLY A 38 -0.05 13.74 -35.62
C GLY A 38 -0.70 14.77 -34.70
N SER A 39 -1.09 15.88 -35.32
CA SER A 39 -1.80 17.04 -34.80
C SER A 39 -2.73 16.78 -33.59
N TYR A 40 -2.44 17.49 -32.51
CA TYR A 40 -3.27 17.64 -31.30
C TYR A 40 -4.39 18.69 -31.50
N ALA A 41 -4.98 18.81 -32.70
CA ALA A 41 -5.94 19.89 -32.99
C ALA A 41 -7.40 19.62 -32.56
N ASP A 42 -7.75 18.40 -32.13
CA ASP A 42 -9.14 18.06 -31.75
C ASP A 42 -9.32 17.62 -30.30
N ILE A 43 -8.43 18.05 -29.39
CA ILE A 43 -8.71 17.93 -27.94
C ILE A 43 -9.37 19.22 -27.48
N GLN A 44 -10.70 19.22 -27.45
CA GLN A 44 -11.46 20.29 -26.82
C GLN A 44 -11.08 20.40 -25.33
N PRO A 45 -10.95 21.63 -24.79
CA PRO A 45 -10.78 21.87 -23.36
C PRO A 45 -11.84 21.09 -22.55
N LEU A 46 -11.44 20.55 -21.39
CA LEU A 46 -12.23 19.61 -20.56
C LEU A 46 -13.59 20.17 -20.08
N ASP A 47 -13.78 21.47 -20.23
CA ASP A 47 -14.94 22.30 -19.96
C ASP A 47 -15.96 22.37 -21.11
N GLN A 48 -15.59 21.98 -22.34
CA GLN A 48 -16.45 22.07 -23.54
C GLN A 48 -17.00 20.72 -24.04
N VAL A 49 -16.68 19.61 -23.38
CA VAL A 49 -17.25 18.29 -23.72
C VAL A 49 -18.69 18.20 -23.23
N ASP A 50 -19.63 17.90 -24.13
CA ASP A 50 -21.06 17.68 -23.85
C ASP A 50 -21.22 16.77 -22.59
N PRO A 51 -21.93 17.22 -21.54
CA PRO A 51 -22.20 16.44 -20.33
C PRO A 51 -22.81 15.06 -20.57
N SER A 52 -23.40 14.82 -21.75
CA SER A 52 -23.97 13.54 -22.20
C SER A 52 -22.93 12.47 -22.53
N TYR A 53 -21.70 12.87 -22.90
CA TYR A 53 -20.58 11.97 -23.21
C TYR A 53 -19.67 11.65 -22.02
N ARG A 54 -19.86 12.31 -20.87
CA ARG A 54 -19.37 11.81 -19.57
C ARG A 54 -20.28 10.67 -19.12
N SER A 55 -20.19 9.57 -19.86
CA SER A 55 -20.99 8.38 -19.61
C SER A 55 -20.80 7.91 -18.18
N THR A 56 -21.92 7.48 -17.64
CA THR A 56 -22.30 7.14 -16.27
C THR A 56 -21.24 6.42 -15.45
N TRP A 57 -20.24 5.78 -16.04
CA TRP A 57 -19.19 5.03 -15.34
C TRP A 57 -18.19 5.92 -14.60
N LEU A 58 -17.80 7.10 -15.11
CA LEU A 58 -16.90 8.03 -14.40
C LEU A 58 -17.63 8.84 -13.32
N LYS A 59 -18.90 9.20 -13.55
CA LYS A 59 -19.76 9.81 -12.53
C LYS A 59 -20.13 8.81 -11.44
N ARG A 60 -20.35 7.53 -11.77
CA ARG A 60 -20.49 6.44 -10.79
C ARG A 60 -19.16 6.14 -10.10
N TRP A 61 -18.04 6.21 -10.79
CA TRP A 61 -16.71 6.02 -10.21
C TRP A 61 -16.22 7.22 -9.39
N THR A 62 -16.73 8.44 -9.56
CA THR A 62 -16.38 9.57 -8.67
C THR A 62 -17.41 9.80 -7.57
N SER A 63 -18.69 9.42 -7.78
CA SER A 63 -19.73 9.50 -6.76
C SER A 63 -19.86 8.25 -5.88
N ALA A 64 -19.61 7.04 -6.41
CA ALA A 64 -19.50 5.80 -5.63
C ALA A 64 -18.09 5.58 -5.05
N PHE A 65 -17.12 6.40 -5.46
CA PHE A 65 -15.75 6.44 -4.91
C PHE A 65 -15.48 7.81 -4.26
N ARG A 66 -16.46 8.33 -3.53
CA ARG A 66 -16.09 8.92 -2.25
C ARG A 66 -15.76 7.72 -1.40
N PRO A 67 -14.48 7.41 -1.11
CA PRO A 67 -14.21 6.32 -0.21
C PRO A 67 -15.00 6.63 1.06
N GLN A 68 -15.99 5.80 1.36
CA GLN A 68 -16.42 5.60 2.72
C GLN A 68 -15.29 4.78 3.38
N PHE A 69 -14.07 5.33 3.37
CA PHE A 69 -13.46 5.51 4.65
C PHE A 69 -14.56 6.20 5.45
N ARG A 70 -15.30 5.40 6.26
CA ARG A 70 -15.29 5.77 7.65
C ARG A 70 -13.80 5.96 7.94
N GLU A 71 -13.31 7.19 7.70
CA GLU A 71 -12.76 7.92 8.82
C GLU A 71 -13.78 7.60 9.91
N GLN A 72 -13.52 6.51 10.65
CA GLN A 72 -13.75 6.56 12.07
C GLN A 72 -13.11 7.89 12.38
N GLN A 73 -13.93 8.97 12.43
CA GLN A 73 -13.42 10.29 12.72
C GLN A 73 -12.56 10.01 13.93
N PRO A 74 -11.22 10.11 13.81
CA PRO A 74 -10.32 9.55 14.80
C PRO A 74 -10.82 10.16 16.09
N ARG A 75 -11.45 9.37 17.00
CA ARG A 75 -12.39 9.89 18.01
C ARG A 75 -11.80 11.18 18.52
N SER A 76 -12.32 12.32 18.05
CA SER A 76 -11.51 13.53 18.03
C SER A 76 -11.36 13.93 19.47
N MET A 77 -10.20 13.63 20.05
CA MET A 77 -9.92 14.02 21.40
C MET A 77 -9.89 15.54 21.39
N GLU A 78 -10.68 16.13 22.27
CA GLU A 78 -10.64 17.57 22.48
C GLU A 78 -9.19 17.99 22.71
N ALA A 79 -8.73 19.02 22.00
CA ALA A 79 -7.32 19.43 22.02
C ALA A 79 -6.81 19.70 23.45
N GLU A 80 -7.69 20.22 24.32
CA GLU A 80 -7.40 20.44 25.73
C GLU A 80 -7.15 19.14 26.52
N LEU A 81 -7.94 18.09 26.24
CA LEU A 81 -7.73 16.78 26.85
C LEU A 81 -6.39 16.18 26.41
N LEU A 82 -6.03 16.30 25.12
CA LEU A 82 -4.75 15.81 24.61
C LEU A 82 -3.55 16.52 25.27
N LYS A 83 -3.62 17.85 25.45
CA LYS A 83 -2.57 18.61 26.16
C LYS A 83 -2.39 18.11 27.59
N LYS A 84 -3.49 17.97 28.33
CA LYS A 84 -3.48 17.44 29.71
C LYS A 84 -2.94 16.01 29.76
N TYR A 85 -3.33 15.18 28.80
CA TYR A 85 -2.86 13.81 28.68
C TYR A 85 -1.34 13.73 28.48
N ILE A 86 -0.80 14.48 27.52
CA ILE A 86 0.64 14.50 27.24
C ILE A 86 1.42 15.01 28.45
N LEU A 87 0.92 16.06 29.12
CA LEU A 87 1.56 16.62 30.32
C LEU A 87 1.59 15.59 31.46
N TYR A 88 0.47 14.91 31.72
CA TYR A 88 0.38 13.85 32.71
C TYR A 88 1.33 12.69 32.38
N ALA A 89 1.29 12.19 31.14
CA ALA A 89 2.12 11.07 30.69
C ALA A 89 3.62 11.39 30.80
N LYS A 90 4.03 12.65 30.55
CA LYS A 90 5.42 13.09 30.65
C LYS A 90 5.90 13.22 32.10
N ASP A 91 5.05 13.72 32.99
CA ASP A 91 5.38 14.01 34.39
C ASP A 91 5.31 12.77 35.29
N ARG A 92 4.34 11.89 35.05
CA ARG A 92 4.04 10.77 35.97
C ARG A 92 4.51 9.40 35.51
N ILE A 93 4.76 9.21 34.22
CA ILE A 93 5.06 7.89 33.66
C ILE A 93 6.51 7.83 33.17
N HIS A 94 7.29 6.96 33.81
CA HIS A 94 8.69 6.68 33.48
C HIS A 94 8.87 5.18 33.22
N PRO A 95 8.60 4.72 31.98
CA PRO A 95 8.61 3.30 31.65
C PRO A 95 9.98 2.66 31.89
N LYS A 96 9.98 1.44 32.42
CA LYS A 96 11.17 0.62 32.66
C LYS A 96 11.29 -0.49 31.62
N LEU A 97 12.52 -0.86 31.28
CA LEU A 97 12.86 -1.83 30.22
C LEU A 97 12.93 -3.29 30.71
N ASN A 98 12.65 -3.55 31.98
CA ASN A 98 12.94 -4.83 32.63
C ASN A 98 12.14 -6.03 32.07
N GLN A 99 11.04 -5.77 31.35
CA GLN A 99 10.15 -6.80 30.78
C GLN A 99 10.31 -6.94 29.26
N MET A 100 11.32 -6.29 28.67
CA MET A 100 11.53 -6.28 27.23
C MET A 100 12.38 -7.47 26.77
N ASP A 101 11.97 -8.13 25.68
CA ASP A 101 12.78 -9.12 24.98
C ASP A 101 13.99 -8.46 24.29
N GLN A 102 15.15 -8.48 24.97
CA GLN A 102 16.40 -7.90 24.48
C GLN A 102 16.98 -8.70 23.30
N ASP A 103 16.81 -10.02 23.31
CA ASP A 103 17.34 -10.92 22.28
C ASP A 103 16.66 -10.65 20.93
N LYS A 104 15.36 -10.36 20.95
CA LYS A 104 14.60 -9.97 19.77
C LYS A 104 15.10 -8.68 19.14
N VAL A 105 15.44 -7.67 19.93
CA VAL A 105 16.00 -6.41 19.42
C VAL A 105 17.39 -6.64 18.84
N ALA A 106 18.21 -7.45 19.53
CA ALA A 106 19.55 -7.81 19.06
C ALA A 106 19.49 -8.59 17.73
N ALA A 107 18.58 -9.56 17.61
CA ALA A 107 18.36 -10.32 16.38
C ALA A 107 17.91 -9.42 15.22
N ALA A 108 16.92 -8.54 15.47
CA ALA A 108 16.45 -7.60 14.45
C ALA A 108 17.58 -6.66 13.96
N TYR A 109 18.43 -6.18 14.87
CA TYR A 109 19.60 -5.39 14.53
C TYR A 109 20.64 -6.18 13.72
N ALA A 110 20.93 -7.41 14.11
CA ALA A 110 21.90 -8.26 13.42
C ALA A 110 21.47 -8.53 11.97
N ASP A 111 20.18 -8.84 11.75
CA ASP A 111 19.62 -9.03 10.42
C ASP A 111 19.66 -7.74 9.60
N LEU A 112 19.25 -6.61 10.19
CA LEU A 112 19.28 -5.32 9.49
C LEU A 112 20.69 -4.88 9.11
N ARG A 113 21.67 -5.10 10.00
CA ARG A 113 23.07 -4.81 9.74
C ARG A 113 23.61 -5.70 8.60
N ARG A 114 23.30 -7.00 8.62
CA ARG A 114 23.69 -7.94 7.55
C ARG A 114 23.15 -7.49 6.19
N GLU A 115 21.85 -7.21 6.11
CA GLU A 115 21.20 -6.77 4.87
C GLU A 115 21.75 -5.43 4.36
N SER A 116 22.07 -4.50 5.27
CA SER A 116 22.66 -3.21 4.88
C SER A 116 24.05 -3.36 4.25
N MET A 117 24.86 -4.30 4.76
CA MET A 117 26.21 -4.58 4.24
C MET A 117 26.15 -5.25 2.86
N VAL A 118 25.26 -6.23 2.69
CA VAL A 118 25.08 -6.93 1.40
C VAL A 118 24.67 -5.97 0.30
N THR A 119 23.81 -5.00 0.64
CA THR A 119 23.22 -4.12 -0.37
C THR A 119 24.06 -2.87 -0.65
N GLY A 120 25.11 -2.62 0.14
CA GLY A 120 25.90 -1.38 0.06
C GLY A 120 25.09 -0.14 0.40
N SER A 121 24.05 -0.27 1.21
CA SER A 121 23.27 0.85 1.73
C SER A 121 23.96 1.50 2.93
N LEU A 122 23.40 2.61 3.43
CA LEU A 122 23.93 3.27 4.61
C LEU A 122 23.96 2.31 5.80
N PRO A 123 25.11 2.19 6.50
CA PRO A 123 25.28 1.21 7.55
C PRO A 123 24.39 1.52 8.76
N ILE A 124 23.80 0.48 9.34
CA ILE A 124 23.04 0.59 10.59
C ILE A 124 24.02 0.78 11.76
N THR A 125 23.75 1.80 12.57
CA THR A 125 24.57 2.14 13.74
C THR A 125 23.86 1.80 15.05
N VAL A 126 24.60 1.81 16.16
CA VAL A 126 24.04 1.61 17.52
C VAL A 126 22.94 2.63 17.85
N ARG A 127 23.05 3.86 17.32
CA ARG A 127 22.03 4.91 17.46
C ARG A 127 20.65 4.46 17.01
N HIS A 128 20.58 3.59 16.01
CA HIS A 128 19.31 3.07 15.53
C HIS A 128 18.60 2.18 16.55
N ILE A 129 19.36 1.36 17.30
CA ILE A 129 18.82 0.53 18.38
C ILE A 129 18.37 1.41 19.55
N GLU A 130 19.19 2.41 19.92
CA GLU A 130 18.78 3.37 20.95
C GLU A 130 17.48 4.09 20.59
N SER A 131 17.30 4.42 19.31
CA SER A 131 16.05 5.01 18.82
C SER A 131 14.87 4.04 18.93
N VAL A 132 15.07 2.73 18.70
CA VAL A 132 14.03 1.72 18.95
C VAL A 132 13.64 1.71 20.43
N ILE A 133 14.62 1.68 21.34
CA ILE A 133 14.38 1.71 22.79
C ILE A 133 13.59 2.95 23.20
N ARG A 134 14.02 4.14 22.74
CA ARG A 134 13.31 5.41 23.01
C ARG A 134 11.88 5.42 22.48
N LEU A 135 11.66 4.84 21.29
CA LEU A 135 10.33 4.71 20.71
C LEU A 135 9.45 3.73 21.49
N SER A 136 10.01 2.63 22.00
CA SER A 136 9.29 1.67 22.84
C SER A 136 8.86 2.29 24.16
N GLU A 137 9.74 3.02 24.84
CA GLU A 137 9.39 3.79 26.05
C GLU A 137 8.36 4.88 25.75
N ALA A 138 8.49 5.59 24.62
CA ALA A 138 7.50 6.58 24.22
C ALA A 138 6.12 5.95 23.98
N HIS A 139 6.07 4.78 23.34
CA HIS A 139 4.82 4.06 23.11
C HIS A 139 4.21 3.54 24.44
N ALA A 140 5.02 2.98 25.35
CA ALA A 140 4.55 2.59 26.68
C ALA A 140 3.98 3.79 27.46
N ARG A 141 4.64 4.94 27.39
CA ARG A 141 4.21 6.20 28.00
C ARG A 141 2.90 6.73 27.41
N LEU A 142 2.72 6.60 26.09
CA LEU A 142 1.45 6.92 25.43
C LEU A 142 0.30 6.02 25.88
N HIS A 143 0.57 4.84 26.44
CA HIS A 143 -0.44 3.96 27.05
C HIS A 143 -0.47 4.07 28.58
N LEU A 144 0.24 5.05 29.16
CA LEU A 144 0.40 5.24 30.61
C LEU A 144 0.94 3.99 31.35
N ARG A 145 1.77 3.20 30.67
CA ARG A 145 2.35 1.97 31.23
C ARG A 145 3.71 2.24 31.86
N GLU A 146 3.95 1.64 33.03
CA GLU A 146 5.23 1.73 33.75
C GLU A 146 6.29 0.75 33.21
N PHE A 147 5.89 -0.21 32.37
CA PHE A 147 6.77 -1.22 31.81
C PHE A 147 6.57 -1.31 30.30
N VAL A 148 7.69 -1.46 29.59
CA VAL A 148 7.69 -1.71 28.14
C VAL A 148 7.33 -3.17 27.89
N ASN A 149 6.37 -3.41 27.00
CA ASN A 149 5.99 -4.75 26.57
C ASN A 149 6.46 -5.07 25.15
N ASP A 150 6.29 -6.32 24.72
CA ASP A 150 6.68 -6.74 23.37
C ASP A 150 5.96 -5.98 22.25
N ASP A 151 4.73 -5.51 22.48
CA ASP A 151 3.98 -4.75 21.48
C ASP A 151 4.62 -3.38 21.23
N ASP A 152 5.17 -2.74 22.27
CA ASP A 152 5.92 -1.49 22.16
C ASP A 152 7.17 -1.67 21.30
N VAL A 153 7.88 -2.79 21.49
CA VAL A 153 9.07 -3.13 20.69
C VAL A 153 8.71 -3.42 19.26
N ASN A 154 7.68 -4.22 19.02
CA ASN A 154 7.21 -4.54 17.68
C ASN A 154 6.79 -3.25 16.93
N MET A 155 6.10 -2.34 17.60
CA MET A 155 5.70 -1.05 17.02
C MET A 155 6.91 -0.15 16.73
N ALA A 156 7.85 -0.03 17.68
CA ALA A 156 9.07 0.75 17.51
C ALA A 156 9.93 0.24 16.36
N LEU A 157 10.13 -1.09 16.27
CA LEU A 157 10.83 -1.74 15.16
C LEU A 157 10.13 -1.46 13.83
N ARG A 158 8.80 -1.59 13.76
CA ARG A 158 8.03 -1.26 12.56
C ARG A 158 8.27 0.18 12.11
N VAL A 159 8.16 1.15 13.01
CA VAL A 159 8.31 2.59 12.71
C VAL A 159 9.73 2.89 12.24
N MET A 160 10.73 2.38 12.96
CA MET A 160 12.14 2.58 12.62
C MET A 160 12.48 1.95 11.27
N LEU A 161 12.05 0.71 11.02
CA LEU A 161 12.31 0.01 9.76
C LEU A 161 11.58 0.68 8.60
N GLU A 162 10.33 1.12 8.77
CA GLU A 162 9.60 1.83 7.72
C GLU A 162 10.33 3.12 7.33
N SER A 163 10.78 3.90 8.33
CA SER A 163 11.57 5.11 8.09
C SER A 163 12.87 4.78 7.37
N PHE A 164 13.65 3.83 7.86
CA PHE A 164 14.94 3.47 7.28
C PHE A 164 14.81 2.94 5.85
N VAL A 165 13.90 2.00 5.61
CA VAL A 165 13.68 1.35 4.31
C VAL A 165 13.19 2.36 3.28
N SER A 166 12.37 3.33 3.68
CA SER A 166 11.87 4.39 2.77
C SER A 166 12.97 5.31 2.22
N THR A 167 14.10 5.45 2.93
CA THR A 167 15.24 6.26 2.49
C THR A 167 16.19 5.55 1.54
N GLN A 168 16.00 4.23 1.31
CA GLN A 168 16.88 3.44 0.46
C GLN A 168 16.51 3.54 -1.02
N LYS A 169 17.50 3.26 -1.88
CA LYS A 169 17.28 3.17 -3.34
C LYS A 169 16.17 2.15 -3.65
N PHE A 170 15.38 2.40 -4.68
CA PHE A 170 14.17 1.61 -4.99
C PHE A 170 14.37 0.08 -4.99
N SER A 171 15.44 -0.41 -5.65
CA SER A 171 15.74 -1.86 -5.69
C SER A 171 16.02 -2.44 -4.30
N VAL A 172 16.80 -1.70 -3.50
CA VAL A 172 17.16 -2.04 -2.11
C VAL A 172 15.95 -2.01 -1.20
N MET A 173 15.16 -0.93 -1.30
CA MET A 173 13.90 -0.78 -0.58
C MET A 173 12.99 -1.98 -0.83
N LYS A 174 12.82 -2.41 -2.08
CA LYS A 174 11.97 -3.56 -2.43
C LYS A 174 12.48 -4.86 -1.80
N SER A 175 13.79 -5.12 -1.88
CA SER A 175 14.42 -6.28 -1.24
C SER A 175 14.26 -6.24 0.29
N MET A 176 14.56 -5.11 0.92
CA MET A 176 14.41 -4.94 2.37
C MET A 176 12.96 -5.08 2.83
N ARG A 177 11.96 -4.59 2.07
CA ARG A 177 10.54 -4.79 2.41
C ARG A 177 10.15 -6.27 2.40
N GLN A 178 10.77 -7.08 1.55
CA GLN A 178 10.55 -8.52 1.52
C GLN A 178 11.20 -9.20 2.73
N THR A 179 12.49 -8.92 2.98
CA THR A 179 13.24 -9.49 4.11
C THR A 179 12.60 -9.15 5.47
N PHE A 180 12.24 -7.89 5.68
CA PHE A 180 11.65 -7.40 6.93
C PHE A 180 10.12 -7.39 6.95
N SER A 181 9.47 -8.10 6.02
CA SER A 181 8.01 -8.13 5.88
C SER A 181 7.27 -8.49 7.17
N ARG A 182 7.85 -9.37 7.99
CA ARG A 182 7.31 -9.75 9.32
C ARG A 182 7.17 -8.54 10.25
N PHE A 183 8.16 -7.67 10.31
CA PHE A 183 8.14 -6.50 11.19
C PHE A 183 7.28 -5.37 10.60
N LEU A 184 7.32 -5.18 9.27
CA LEU A 184 6.58 -4.12 8.59
C LEU A 184 5.06 -4.34 8.53
N SER A 185 4.62 -5.60 8.57
CA SER A 185 3.20 -5.98 8.57
C SER A 185 2.55 -5.95 9.95
N TYR A 186 3.32 -5.75 11.02
CA TYR A 186 2.81 -5.75 12.40
C TYR A 186 1.70 -4.72 12.62
N ARG A 187 0.52 -5.15 13.12
CA ARG A 187 -0.69 -4.32 13.33
C ARG A 187 -1.09 -3.45 12.13
N ARG A 188 -0.75 -3.83 10.90
CA ARG A 188 -1.37 -3.23 9.71
C ARG A 188 -2.74 -3.86 9.55
N ASP A 189 -3.79 -3.12 9.93
CA ASP A 189 -5.15 -3.53 9.58
C ASP A 189 -5.38 -3.26 8.10
N ASN A 190 -5.13 -4.29 7.30
CA ASN A 190 -5.38 -4.27 5.87
C ASN A 190 -6.72 -4.95 5.52
N GLN A 191 -7.54 -5.34 6.52
CA GLN A 191 -8.72 -6.18 6.27
C GLN A 191 -9.75 -5.46 5.40
N GLU A 192 -10.03 -4.18 5.69
CA GLU A 192 -10.95 -3.36 4.89
C GLU A 192 -10.43 -3.11 3.46
N LEU A 193 -9.12 -2.89 3.31
CA LEU A 193 -8.52 -2.69 2.00
C LEU A 193 -8.55 -3.98 1.16
N LEU A 194 -8.30 -5.13 1.78
CA LEU A 194 -8.42 -6.44 1.14
C LEU A 194 -9.86 -6.75 0.77
N LEU A 195 -10.82 -6.43 1.62
CA LEU A 195 -12.25 -6.55 1.32
C LEU A 195 -12.63 -5.70 0.12
N PHE A 196 -12.17 -4.45 0.07
CA PHE A 196 -12.41 -3.55 -1.03
C PHE A 196 -11.87 -4.12 -2.36
N LEU A 197 -10.63 -4.60 -2.37
CA LEU A 197 -10.03 -5.24 -3.56
C LEU A 197 -10.82 -6.47 -4.00
N LEU A 198 -11.25 -7.30 -3.05
CA LEU A 198 -12.03 -8.50 -3.37
C LEU A 198 -13.40 -8.13 -3.98
N LYS A 199 -14.08 -7.14 -3.40
CA LYS A 199 -15.34 -6.62 -3.95
C LYS A 199 -15.14 -6.09 -5.38
N GLN A 200 -14.04 -5.41 -5.66
CA GLN A 200 -13.73 -4.93 -7.01
C GLN A 200 -13.59 -6.09 -8.01
N LEU A 201 -12.79 -7.12 -7.68
CA LEU A 201 -12.64 -8.31 -8.53
C LEU A 201 -13.99 -8.98 -8.85
N VAL A 202 -14.84 -9.08 -7.84
CA VAL A 202 -16.17 -9.70 -7.93
C VAL A 202 -17.09 -8.86 -8.83
N GLN A 203 -17.06 -7.52 -8.71
CA GLN A 203 -17.82 -6.61 -9.57
C GLN A 203 -17.35 -6.68 -11.02
N ASP A 204 -16.05 -6.75 -11.27
CA ASP A 204 -15.49 -6.88 -12.62
C ASP A 204 -15.93 -8.20 -13.27
N ARG A 205 -15.93 -9.30 -12.50
CA ARG A 205 -16.41 -10.61 -12.93
C ARG A 205 -17.93 -10.61 -13.20
N LEU A 206 -18.72 -9.99 -12.32
CA LEU A 206 -20.16 -9.81 -12.51
C LEU A 206 -20.49 -9.01 -13.76
N ALA A 207 -19.75 -7.94 -14.03
CA ALA A 207 -19.94 -7.13 -15.23
C ALA A 207 -19.72 -7.95 -16.50
N PHE A 208 -18.71 -8.82 -16.50
CA PHE A 208 -18.44 -9.74 -17.60
C PHE A 208 -19.55 -10.78 -17.79
N GLU A 209 -19.97 -11.45 -16.71
CA GLU A 209 -21.01 -12.47 -16.80
C GLU A 209 -22.38 -11.88 -17.21
N ARG A 210 -22.69 -10.64 -16.82
CA ARG A 210 -23.94 -9.95 -17.20
C ARG A 210 -24.09 -9.72 -18.70
N VAL A 211 -22.97 -9.48 -19.39
CA VAL A 211 -22.95 -9.33 -20.85
C VAL A 211 -23.14 -10.69 -21.53
N ARG A 212 -22.73 -11.78 -20.88
CA ARG A 212 -22.72 -13.14 -21.46
C ARG A 212 -23.99 -13.95 -21.17
N HIS A 213 -24.58 -13.79 -19.99
CA HIS A 213 -25.72 -14.57 -19.50
C HIS A 213 -26.85 -13.66 -19.03
N ALA A 214 -27.73 -13.24 -19.94
CA ALA A 214 -28.85 -12.34 -19.66
C ALA A 214 -30.05 -12.99 -18.89
N GLY A 215 -29.88 -14.16 -18.25
CA GLY A 215 -31.02 -14.91 -17.72
C GLY A 215 -30.76 -15.88 -16.55
N SER A 216 -29.56 -15.98 -16.01
CA SER A 216 -29.30 -16.81 -14.82
C SER A 216 -29.64 -16.03 -13.55
N GLN A 217 -30.42 -16.63 -12.64
CA GLN A 217 -30.96 -15.94 -11.47
C GLN A 217 -30.08 -16.07 -10.21
N GLU A 218 -29.14 -17.02 -10.20
CA GLU A 218 -28.14 -17.19 -9.13
C GLU A 218 -26.73 -17.01 -9.70
N TRP A 219 -26.00 -16.02 -9.19
CA TRP A 219 -24.68 -15.66 -9.69
C TRP A 219 -23.64 -16.14 -8.68
N ARG A 220 -23.15 -17.37 -8.89
CA ARG A 220 -22.01 -17.88 -8.15
C ARG A 220 -20.73 -17.42 -8.82
N ILE A 221 -20.08 -16.42 -8.23
CA ILE A 221 -18.85 -15.83 -8.75
C ILE A 221 -17.67 -16.51 -8.07
N GLU A 222 -16.75 -17.03 -8.87
CA GLU A 222 -15.52 -17.63 -8.38
C GLU A 222 -14.34 -16.72 -8.73
N VAL A 223 -13.60 -16.29 -7.71
CA VAL A 223 -12.35 -15.54 -7.82
C VAL A 223 -11.22 -16.43 -7.33
N THR A 224 -10.13 -16.54 -8.09
CA THR A 224 -9.00 -17.38 -7.66
C THR A 224 -8.21 -16.69 -6.55
N GLU A 225 -7.72 -17.47 -5.57
CA GLU A 225 -6.87 -16.92 -4.51
C GLU A 225 -5.58 -16.30 -5.09
N ARG A 226 -5.06 -16.90 -6.16
CA ARG A 226 -3.84 -16.42 -6.83
C ARG A 226 -4.02 -14.99 -7.32
N GLU A 227 -5.07 -14.71 -8.09
CA GLU A 227 -5.38 -13.38 -8.62
C GLU A 227 -5.55 -12.35 -7.50
N PHE A 228 -6.31 -12.71 -6.46
CA PHE A 228 -6.48 -11.84 -5.30
C PHE A 228 -5.16 -11.57 -4.56
N SER A 229 -4.32 -12.59 -4.39
CA SER A 229 -3.01 -12.46 -3.75
C SER A 229 -2.02 -11.64 -4.57
N GLU A 230 -2.09 -11.69 -5.90
CA GLU A 230 -1.24 -10.91 -6.81
C GLU A 230 -1.59 -9.41 -6.71
N LEU A 231 -2.88 -9.07 -6.67
CA LEU A 231 -3.32 -7.68 -6.44
C LEU A 231 -2.97 -7.18 -5.04
N ALA A 232 -3.13 -8.01 -4.00
CA ALA A 232 -2.70 -7.67 -2.65
C ALA A 232 -1.19 -7.38 -2.58
N LYS A 233 -0.36 -8.15 -3.30
CA LYS A 233 1.09 -7.91 -3.37
C LYS A 233 1.44 -6.59 -4.04
N GLN A 234 0.69 -6.14 -5.04
CA GLN A 234 0.92 -4.84 -5.70
C GLN A 234 0.80 -3.66 -4.72
N ILE A 235 -0.08 -3.77 -3.73
CA ILE A 235 -0.25 -2.77 -2.68
C ILE A 235 0.57 -3.05 -1.40
N ASN A 236 1.64 -3.86 -1.53
CA ASN A 236 2.55 -4.23 -0.44
C ASN A 236 1.89 -5.04 0.70
N ILE A 237 0.82 -5.77 0.42
CA ILE A 237 0.26 -6.76 1.36
C ILE A 237 0.81 -8.14 0.99
N SER A 238 1.63 -8.69 1.88
CA SER A 238 2.32 -9.96 1.64
C SER A 238 1.45 -11.20 1.88
N SER A 239 0.40 -11.09 2.71
CA SER A 239 -0.46 -12.21 3.08
C SER A 239 -1.93 -11.81 3.11
N VAL A 240 -2.76 -12.61 2.44
CA VAL A 240 -4.23 -12.50 2.46
C VAL A 240 -4.88 -13.49 3.42
N ARG A 241 -4.10 -14.43 3.98
CA ARG A 241 -4.62 -15.56 4.77
C ARG A 241 -5.38 -15.11 6.02
N ALA A 242 -4.86 -14.10 6.72
CA ALA A 242 -5.52 -13.55 7.90
C ALA A 242 -6.88 -12.90 7.55
N PHE A 243 -7.00 -12.33 6.36
CA PHE A 243 -8.26 -11.76 5.86
C PHE A 243 -9.26 -12.84 5.46
N LEU A 244 -8.84 -13.89 4.76
CA LEU A 244 -9.72 -15.01 4.37
C LEU A 244 -10.35 -15.73 5.56
N GLN A 245 -9.71 -15.66 6.73
CA GLN A 245 -10.21 -16.24 7.99
C GLN A 245 -10.99 -15.25 8.85
N SER A 246 -10.96 -13.95 8.50
CA SER A 246 -11.56 -12.88 9.30
C SER A 246 -13.08 -12.92 9.29
N ASP A 247 -13.69 -12.38 10.36
CA ASP A 247 -15.14 -12.24 10.44
C ASP A 247 -15.67 -11.24 9.42
N LEU A 248 -14.88 -10.22 9.07
CA LEU A 248 -15.20 -9.24 8.03
C LEU A 248 -15.40 -9.90 6.64
N PHE A 249 -14.60 -10.92 6.32
CA PHE A 249 -14.76 -11.67 5.07
C PHE A 249 -16.07 -12.46 5.05
N LYS A 250 -16.39 -13.15 6.15
CA LYS A 250 -17.61 -13.97 6.27
C LYS A 250 -18.88 -13.11 6.33
N SER A 251 -18.84 -11.98 7.04
CA SER A 251 -19.99 -11.06 7.17
C SER A 251 -20.43 -10.47 5.82
N HIS A 252 -19.54 -10.44 4.83
CA HIS A 252 -19.82 -10.01 3.47
C HIS A 252 -20.20 -11.14 2.51
N HIS A 253 -20.60 -12.31 3.04
CA HIS A 253 -21.04 -13.47 2.25
C HIS A 253 -19.98 -13.99 1.27
N PHE A 254 -18.71 -13.91 1.66
CA PHE A 254 -17.64 -14.61 0.97
C PHE A 254 -17.33 -15.94 1.66
N VAL A 255 -17.06 -16.97 0.86
CA VAL A 255 -16.65 -18.30 1.32
C VAL A 255 -15.34 -18.66 0.63
N TYR A 256 -14.33 -19.04 1.42
CA TYR A 256 -13.05 -19.51 0.88
C TYR A 256 -13.04 -21.04 0.86
N ASP A 257 -12.87 -21.60 -0.34
CA ASP A 257 -12.68 -23.03 -0.55
C ASP A 257 -11.18 -23.34 -0.63
N ALA A 258 -10.65 -23.91 0.44
CA ALA A 258 -9.23 -24.23 0.56
C ALA A 258 -8.78 -25.37 -0.37
N SER A 259 -9.69 -26.28 -0.75
CA SER A 259 -9.40 -27.41 -1.63
C SER A 259 -9.20 -26.94 -3.07
N ARG A 260 -10.05 -26.02 -3.52
CA ARG A 260 -10.00 -25.45 -4.88
C ARG A 260 -9.17 -24.16 -4.97
N LYS A 261 -8.78 -23.57 -3.84
CA LYS A 261 -8.10 -22.25 -3.73
C LYS A 261 -8.90 -21.14 -4.43
N VAL A 262 -10.21 -21.15 -4.23
CA VAL A 262 -11.14 -20.15 -4.80
C VAL A 262 -11.93 -19.46 -3.70
N ILE A 263 -12.20 -18.19 -3.93
CA ILE A 263 -13.10 -17.36 -3.15
C ILE A 263 -14.42 -17.34 -3.90
N VAL A 264 -15.46 -17.82 -3.26
CA VAL A 264 -16.81 -17.89 -3.79
C VAL A 264 -17.63 -16.75 -3.19
N HIS A 265 -18.33 -16.03 -4.05
CA HIS A 265 -19.35 -15.08 -3.66
C HIS A 265 -20.67 -15.48 -4.30
N THR A 266 -21.70 -15.62 -3.47
CA THR A 266 -23.07 -15.89 -3.93
C THR A 266 -23.83 -14.58 -3.86
N VAL A 267 -24.31 -14.12 -5.01
CA VAL A 267 -25.15 -12.91 -5.17
C VAL A 267 -26.57 -13.29 -5.54
#